data_AF-A0A940Q6B2-F1
#
_entry.id   AF-A0A940Q6B2-F1
#
_cell.length_a   1.000
_cell.length_b   1.000
_cell.length_c   1.000
_cell.angle_alpha   90.00
_cell.angle_beta   90.00
_cell.angle_gamma   90.00
#
_symmetry.space_group_name_H-M   'P 1'
#
loop_
_entity.id
_entity.type
_entity.pdbx_description
1 polymer ?
#
loop_
_entity_poly.entity_id
_entity_poly.type
_entity_poly.pdbx_seq_one_letter_code
_entity_poly.pdbx_strand_id
1 'polypeptide(L)'
;MNKISSAVLSAVILSMGAFTDVSAYEKTLPLPDVDTDFKTYMDYRTITDESSLQYELQQQAYTDSLGIRRIGNDVCVALGTGYAEGCGERFEITLDSGNTFTAVVGDIKADCHTDSTNRYVELWEGSGDMVEFIVETEKLDKSVRLMGSIGEYEKYSGNVISIVSLE
;
A
#
# COMPACT_ATOMS: atom_id res chain seq x y z
N MET A 1 64.18 44.48 -5.75
CA MET A 1 64.17 45.12 -7.08
C MET A 1 63.25 44.32 -7.98
N ASN A 2 62.29 45.01 -8.59
CA ASN A 2 61.28 44.48 -9.52
C ASN A 2 61.89 43.71 -10.70
N LYS A 3 61.18 42.68 -11.19
CA LYS A 3 60.51 42.71 -12.51
C LYS A 3 59.58 41.51 -12.70
N ILE A 4 58.37 41.83 -13.14
CA ILE A 4 57.29 40.94 -13.58
C ILE A 4 57.60 40.49 -15.02
N SER A 5 57.22 39.27 -15.41
CA SER A 5 56.88 38.96 -16.80
C SER A 5 55.77 37.92 -16.91
N SER A 6 54.74 38.32 -17.64
CA SER A 6 53.54 37.65 -18.15
C SER A 6 53.75 36.25 -18.79
N ALA A 7 52.80 35.31 -18.64
CA ALA A 7 51.90 34.87 -19.72
C ALA A 7 51.05 33.60 -19.37
N VAL A 8 49.72 33.79 -19.33
CA VAL A 8 48.61 33.09 -20.02
C VAL A 8 48.45 31.54 -19.99
N LEU A 9 47.16 31.14 -19.76
CA LEU A 9 46.46 29.86 -20.04
C LEU A 9 46.84 28.65 -19.16
N SER A 10 45.93 27.85 -18.57
CA SER A 10 44.56 27.49 -18.94
C SER A 10 43.71 27.27 -17.68
N ALA A 11 42.50 27.82 -17.65
CA ALA A 11 41.48 27.36 -16.71
C ALA A 11 40.94 26.02 -17.23
N VAL A 12 41.40 24.91 -16.66
CA VAL A 12 40.73 23.62 -16.80
C VAL A 12 39.44 23.74 -15.99
N ILE A 13 38.32 23.97 -16.67
CA ILE A 13 37.00 23.73 -16.10
C ILE A 13 36.90 22.21 -15.96
N LEU A 14 37.27 21.68 -14.79
CA LEU A 14 36.74 20.39 -14.37
C LEU A 14 35.24 20.59 -14.20
N SER A 15 34.46 20.12 -15.16
CA SER A 15 33.03 19.93 -14.99
C SER A 15 32.84 18.96 -13.83
N MET A 16 32.55 19.50 -12.65
CA MET A 16 31.83 18.74 -11.63
C MET A 16 30.46 18.46 -12.22
N GLY A 17 30.33 17.33 -12.92
CA GLY A 17 29.04 16.74 -13.14
C GLY A 17 28.46 16.45 -11.77
N ALA A 18 27.52 17.29 -11.34
CA ALA A 18 26.63 16.93 -10.27
C ALA A 18 25.87 15.69 -10.77
N PHE A 19 26.25 14.52 -10.28
CA PHE A 19 25.31 13.41 -10.18
C PHE A 19 24.26 13.88 -9.18
N THR A 20 23.25 14.59 -9.67
CA THR A 20 22.00 14.71 -8.94
C THR A 20 21.35 13.35 -9.04
N ASP A 21 21.44 12.64 -7.92
CA ASP A 21 20.61 11.51 -7.55
C ASP A 21 19.20 11.70 -8.14
N VAL A 22 18.85 10.90 -9.14
CA VAL A 22 17.46 10.80 -9.57
C VAL A 22 16.81 9.94 -8.50
N SER A 23 16.46 10.57 -7.37
CA SER A 23 15.57 9.96 -6.40
C SER A 23 14.33 9.57 -7.19
N ALA A 24 14.10 8.26 -7.32
CA ALA A 24 12.77 7.76 -7.61
C ALA A 24 11.89 8.42 -6.55
N TYR A 25 11.03 9.34 -6.97
CA TYR A 25 10.05 9.93 -6.09
C TYR A 25 9.13 8.78 -5.68
N GLU A 26 9.33 8.22 -4.48
CA GLU A 26 8.28 7.44 -3.82
C GLU A 26 7.09 8.39 -3.64
N LYS A 27 6.16 8.33 -4.59
CA LYS A 27 5.00 9.19 -4.60
C LYS A 27 3.99 8.60 -3.61
N THR A 28 4.09 9.01 -2.35
CA THR A 28 3.02 8.77 -1.38
C THR A 28 1.70 9.30 -1.94
N LEU A 29 0.67 8.46 -1.98
CA LEU A 29 -0.65 8.85 -2.50
C LEU A 29 -1.45 9.61 -1.42
N PRO A 30 -2.39 10.48 -1.80
CA PRO A 30 -3.20 11.23 -0.85
C PRO A 30 -4.04 10.32 0.03
N LEU A 31 -4.00 10.54 1.34
CA LEU A 31 -4.78 9.79 2.35
C LEU A 31 -6.15 10.45 2.59
N PRO A 32 -7.16 9.69 3.04
CA PRO A 32 -8.43 10.28 3.45
C PRO A 32 -8.27 10.95 4.82
N ASP A 33 -9.12 11.94 5.10
CA ASP A 33 -9.15 12.64 6.39
C ASP A 33 -10.15 11.94 7.35
N VAL A 34 -9.88 10.67 7.65
CA VAL A 34 -10.69 9.79 8.53
C VAL A 34 -9.78 8.83 9.31
N ASP A 35 -10.29 8.26 10.40
CA ASP A 35 -9.65 7.15 11.12
C ASP A 35 -9.69 5.87 10.27
N THR A 36 -8.50 5.32 9.99
CA THR A 36 -8.27 4.13 9.16
C THR A 36 -7.68 2.95 9.94
N ASP A 37 -7.75 3.00 11.28
CA ASP A 37 -7.26 1.91 12.13
C ASP A 37 -8.05 0.61 11.91
N PHE A 38 -9.37 0.74 11.73
CA PHE A 38 -10.23 -0.40 11.41
C PHE A 38 -9.98 -0.90 9.99
N LYS A 39 -9.58 -2.18 9.87
CA LYS A 39 -9.26 -2.84 8.61
C LYS A 39 -10.20 -4.01 8.44
N THR A 40 -11.22 -3.86 7.60
CA THR A 40 -12.19 -4.93 7.36
C THR A 40 -11.51 -6.12 6.70
N TYR A 41 -12.24 -7.23 6.59
CA TYR A 41 -11.79 -8.36 5.80
C TYR A 41 -12.93 -9.01 5.03
N MET A 42 -12.59 -9.63 3.92
CA MET A 42 -13.48 -10.45 3.11
C MET A 42 -12.92 -11.86 2.95
N ASP A 43 -13.79 -12.86 2.93
CA ASP A 43 -13.37 -14.24 2.67
C ASP A 43 -13.04 -14.43 1.19
N TYR A 44 -11.86 -14.95 0.86
CA TYR A 44 -11.45 -15.13 -0.54
C TYR A 44 -12.43 -15.99 -1.36
N ARG A 45 -13.20 -16.86 -0.70
CA ARG A 45 -14.19 -17.74 -1.34
C ARG A 45 -15.41 -16.98 -1.87
N THR A 46 -15.57 -15.69 -1.56
CA THR A 46 -16.61 -14.84 -2.15
C THR A 46 -16.24 -14.31 -3.54
N ILE A 47 -14.95 -14.33 -3.88
CA ILE A 47 -14.45 -14.04 -5.22
C ILE A 47 -14.74 -15.27 -6.08
N THR A 48 -15.81 -15.20 -6.89
CA THR A 48 -16.41 -16.37 -7.54
C THR A 48 -16.42 -16.30 -9.07
N ASP A 49 -16.11 -15.14 -9.65
CA ASP A 49 -15.99 -15.01 -11.10
C ASP A 49 -14.65 -15.60 -11.58
N GLU A 50 -14.68 -16.85 -12.02
CA GLU A 50 -13.49 -17.59 -12.46
C GLU A 50 -12.80 -16.98 -13.69
N SER A 51 -13.45 -16.04 -14.38
CA SER A 51 -12.86 -15.32 -15.51
C SER A 51 -12.12 -14.03 -15.11
N SER A 52 -12.21 -13.63 -13.83
CA SER A 52 -11.65 -12.38 -13.35
C SER A 52 -10.20 -12.51 -12.87
N LEU A 53 -9.45 -11.41 -12.96
CA LEU A 53 -8.09 -11.34 -12.42
C LEU A 53 -8.07 -11.51 -10.89
N GLN A 54 -9.10 -11.05 -10.18
CA GLN A 54 -9.24 -11.28 -8.74
C GLN A 54 -9.21 -12.78 -8.43
N TYR A 55 -10.00 -13.57 -9.15
CA TYR A 55 -10.09 -15.01 -8.95
C TYR A 55 -8.76 -15.69 -9.29
N GLU A 56 -8.13 -15.31 -10.40
CA GLU A 56 -6.82 -15.82 -10.81
C GLU A 56 -5.76 -15.61 -9.72
N LEU A 57 -5.68 -14.39 -9.15
CA LEU A 57 -4.75 -14.09 -8.06
C LEU A 57 -5.02 -14.93 -6.82
N GLN A 58 -6.29 -15.20 -6.49
CA GLN A 58 -6.62 -16.07 -5.36
C GLN A 58 -6.17 -17.52 -5.57
N GLN A 59 -6.02 -18.00 -6.81
CA GLN A 59 -5.44 -19.33 -7.09
C GLN A 59 -3.93 -19.38 -6.87
N GLN A 60 -3.24 -18.24 -6.97
CA GLN A 60 -1.81 -18.12 -6.72
C GLN A 60 -1.50 -17.87 -5.24
N ALA A 61 -2.46 -17.34 -4.49
CA ALA A 61 -2.29 -17.01 -3.10
C ALA A 61 -2.27 -18.24 -2.18
N TYR A 62 -1.59 -18.13 -1.05
CA TYR A 62 -1.69 -19.06 0.08
C TYR A 62 -2.23 -18.35 1.31
N THR A 63 -2.76 -19.10 2.28
CA THR A 63 -3.19 -18.53 3.56
C THR A 63 -2.10 -18.70 4.60
N ASP A 64 -1.70 -17.62 5.26
CA ASP A 64 -0.71 -17.66 6.34
C ASP A 64 -1.31 -18.16 7.68
N SER A 65 -0.46 -18.20 8.72
CA SER A 65 -0.86 -18.66 10.05
C SER A 65 -1.84 -17.73 10.78
N LEU A 66 -2.03 -16.50 10.30
CA LEU A 66 -3.00 -15.54 10.83
C LEU A 66 -4.33 -15.60 10.06
N GLY A 67 -4.44 -16.48 9.05
CA GLY A 67 -5.61 -16.57 8.18
C GLY A 67 -5.64 -15.55 7.04
N ILE A 68 -4.56 -14.81 6.80
CA ILE A 68 -4.47 -13.77 5.77
C ILE A 68 -3.98 -14.39 4.46
N ARG A 69 -4.61 -14.03 3.33
CA ARG A 69 -4.18 -14.45 2.00
C ARG A 69 -2.93 -13.68 1.57
N ARG A 70 -1.98 -14.37 0.94
CA ARG A 70 -0.69 -13.81 0.52
C ARG A 70 -0.25 -14.31 -0.84
N ILE A 71 0.44 -13.45 -1.58
CA ILE A 71 1.24 -13.82 -2.76
C ILE A 71 2.68 -13.42 -2.47
N GLY A 72 3.58 -14.40 -2.41
CA GLY A 72 4.94 -14.16 -1.91
C GLY A 72 4.89 -13.59 -0.48
N ASN A 73 5.50 -12.42 -0.28
CA ASN A 73 5.49 -11.73 1.02
C ASN A 73 4.29 -10.78 1.19
N ASP A 74 3.61 -10.43 0.10
CA ASP A 74 2.57 -9.40 0.10
C ASP A 74 1.26 -9.96 0.66
N VAL A 75 0.57 -9.17 1.49
CA VAL A 75 -0.82 -9.47 1.86
C VAL A 75 -1.75 -9.16 0.69
N CYS A 76 -2.76 -9.99 0.46
CA CYS A 76 -3.80 -9.70 -0.52
C CYS A 76 -4.82 -8.74 0.11
N VAL A 77 -5.11 -7.63 -0.55
CA VAL A 77 -6.05 -6.61 -0.06
C VAL A 77 -7.00 -6.14 -1.15
N ALA A 78 -8.14 -5.57 -0.76
CA ALA A 78 -8.98 -4.74 -1.61
C ALA A 78 -8.72 -3.25 -1.35
N LEU A 79 -8.44 -2.51 -2.41
CA LEU A 79 -8.31 -1.04 -2.39
C LEU A 79 -9.37 -0.42 -3.30
N GLY A 80 -9.73 0.83 -3.03
CA GLY A 80 -10.59 1.60 -3.93
C GLY A 80 -9.83 2.17 -5.13
N THR A 81 -10.58 2.54 -6.18
CA THR A 81 -10.01 3.05 -7.44
C THR A 81 -9.30 4.40 -7.31
N GLY A 82 -9.42 5.07 -6.16
CA GLY A 82 -8.61 6.24 -5.80
C GLY A 82 -7.13 5.91 -5.53
N TYR A 83 -6.79 4.62 -5.39
CA TYR A 83 -5.42 4.14 -5.18
C TYR A 83 -4.90 3.19 -6.25
N ALA A 84 -5.73 2.26 -6.73
CA ALA A 84 -5.34 1.22 -7.67
C ALA A 84 -6.29 1.18 -8.88
N GLU A 85 -5.74 1.06 -10.09
CA GLU A 85 -6.51 0.92 -11.32
C GLU A 85 -6.97 -0.54 -11.55
N GLY A 86 -6.26 -1.50 -10.97
CA GLY A 86 -6.59 -2.91 -11.09
C GLY A 86 -5.86 -3.84 -10.12
N CYS A 87 -6.22 -5.12 -10.20
CA CYS A 87 -5.61 -6.15 -9.37
C CYS A 87 -4.19 -6.50 -9.84
N GLY A 88 -3.33 -6.90 -8.91
CA GLY A 88 -1.92 -7.20 -9.14
C GLY A 88 -0.99 -6.02 -8.88
N GLU A 89 -1.50 -4.80 -8.78
CA GLU A 89 -0.72 -3.65 -8.32
C GLU A 89 -0.23 -3.86 -6.88
N ARG A 90 0.97 -3.35 -6.59
CA ARG A 90 1.64 -3.55 -5.31
C ARG A 90 1.86 -2.23 -4.61
N PHE A 91 1.73 -2.26 -3.28
CA PHE A 91 1.88 -1.08 -2.44
C PHE A 91 2.68 -1.41 -1.18
N GLU A 92 3.46 -0.47 -0.69
CA GLU A 92 3.93 -0.43 0.68
C GLU A 92 3.02 0.50 1.50
N ILE A 93 2.55 0.00 2.65
CA ILE A 93 1.64 0.72 3.55
C ILE A 93 2.33 0.87 4.91
N THR A 94 2.42 2.10 5.41
CA THR A 94 2.98 2.42 6.73
C THR A 94 1.87 2.90 7.66
N LEU A 95 1.91 2.43 8.91
CA LEU A 95 0.95 2.74 9.96
C LEU A 95 1.56 3.69 11.00
N ASP A 96 0.72 4.46 11.70
CA ASP A 96 1.13 5.34 12.82
C ASP A 96 1.72 4.59 14.02
N SER A 97 1.47 3.28 14.13
CA SER A 97 2.12 2.38 15.08
C SER A 97 3.62 2.16 14.79
N GLY A 98 4.10 2.58 13.62
CA GLY A 98 5.46 2.34 13.14
C GLY A 98 5.63 1.04 12.36
N ASN A 99 4.56 0.26 12.18
CA ASN A 99 4.56 -0.94 11.34
C ASN A 99 4.46 -0.60 9.85
N THR A 100 5.12 -1.40 9.03
CA THR A 100 5.03 -1.35 7.56
C THR A 100 4.77 -2.74 7.00
N PHE A 101 3.96 -2.83 5.95
CA PHE A 101 3.74 -4.07 5.22
C PHE A 101 3.54 -3.81 3.72
N THR A 102 3.90 -4.79 2.91
CA THR A 102 3.62 -4.77 1.48
C THR A 102 2.34 -5.51 1.18
N ALA A 103 1.58 -5.00 0.22
CA ALA A 103 0.29 -5.50 -0.19
C ALA A 103 0.23 -5.64 -1.71
N VAL A 104 -0.53 -6.63 -2.17
CA VAL A 104 -0.94 -6.80 -3.55
C VAL A 104 -2.44 -6.64 -3.62
N VAL A 105 -2.93 -5.88 -4.60
CA VAL A 105 -4.36 -5.66 -4.81
C VAL A 105 -4.96 -6.95 -5.37
N GLY A 106 -5.68 -7.69 -4.52
CA GLY A 106 -6.37 -8.93 -4.87
C GLY A 106 -7.83 -8.73 -5.23
N ASP A 107 -8.41 -7.56 -4.91
CA ASP A 107 -9.76 -7.14 -5.29
C ASP A 107 -9.83 -5.60 -5.42
N ILE A 108 -10.84 -5.07 -6.12
CA ILE A 108 -11.10 -3.64 -6.22
C ILE A 108 -12.43 -3.34 -5.53
N LYS A 109 -12.41 -2.44 -4.56
CA LYS A 109 -13.64 -1.96 -3.91
C LYS A 109 -14.51 -1.26 -4.95
N ALA A 110 -15.79 -1.63 -5.01
CA ALA A 110 -16.72 -1.00 -5.92
C ALA A 110 -16.91 0.48 -5.57
N ASP A 111 -16.76 1.37 -6.55
CA ASP A 111 -16.89 2.83 -6.38
C ASP A 111 -18.21 3.26 -5.72
N CYS A 112 -19.29 2.50 -5.95
CA CYS A 112 -20.59 2.79 -5.33
C CYS A 112 -20.64 2.54 -3.82
N HIS A 113 -19.62 1.89 -3.25
CA HIS A 113 -19.50 1.64 -1.81
C HIS A 113 -18.40 2.49 -1.16
N THR A 114 -17.59 3.20 -1.94
CA THR A 114 -16.53 4.05 -1.43
C THR A 114 -16.99 5.50 -1.30
N ASP A 115 -16.18 6.30 -0.62
CA ASP A 115 -16.33 7.76 -0.57
C ASP A 115 -16.22 8.38 -1.98
N SER A 116 -16.56 9.67 -2.09
CA SER A 116 -16.54 10.40 -3.36
C SER A 116 -15.17 10.47 -4.07
N THR A 117 -14.09 10.13 -3.37
CA THR A 117 -12.73 10.05 -3.92
C THR A 117 -12.26 8.61 -4.19
N ASN A 118 -13.13 7.63 -3.95
CA ASN A 118 -12.89 6.20 -4.10
C ASN A 118 -11.69 5.66 -3.31
N ARG A 119 -11.41 6.20 -2.13
CA ARG A 119 -10.26 5.84 -1.29
C ARG A 119 -10.62 4.92 -0.14
N TYR A 120 -11.82 5.04 0.42
CA TYR A 120 -12.24 4.23 1.57
C TYR A 120 -13.74 3.94 1.56
N VAL A 121 -14.16 2.91 2.29
CA VAL A 121 -15.58 2.65 2.60
C VAL A 121 -15.89 3.33 3.94
N GLU A 122 -16.92 4.18 3.98
CA GLU A 122 -17.35 4.81 5.24
C GLU A 122 -17.90 3.75 6.21
N LEU A 123 -17.41 3.77 7.45
CA LEU A 123 -17.83 2.83 8.49
C LEU A 123 -18.82 3.51 9.45
N TRP A 124 -18.29 4.23 10.44
CA TRP A 124 -19.04 5.11 11.33
C TRP A 124 -18.45 6.51 11.26
N GLU A 125 -19.10 7.47 11.92
CA GLU A 125 -18.73 8.89 11.86
C GLU A 125 -17.21 9.08 12.12
N GLY A 126 -16.52 9.62 11.10
CA GLY A 126 -15.09 9.91 11.14
C GLY A 126 -14.17 8.71 10.93
N SER A 127 -14.68 7.53 10.57
CA SER A 127 -13.88 6.33 10.31
C SER A 127 -14.16 5.71 8.93
N GLY A 128 -13.12 5.14 8.33
CA GLY A 128 -13.18 4.54 7.01
C GLY A 128 -12.27 3.33 6.85
N ASP A 129 -12.79 2.29 6.21
CA ASP A 129 -11.97 1.17 5.77
C ASP A 129 -11.22 1.53 4.48
N MET A 130 -9.95 1.89 4.63
CA MET A 130 -9.05 2.16 3.51
C MET A 130 -8.48 0.84 2.93
N VAL A 131 -8.13 -0.12 3.78
CA VAL A 131 -7.41 -1.35 3.40
C VAL A 131 -8.19 -2.56 3.92
N GLU A 132 -8.93 -3.21 3.03
CA GLU A 132 -9.69 -4.43 3.37
C GLU A 132 -8.81 -5.64 3.08
N PHE A 133 -8.65 -6.55 4.03
CA PHE A 133 -7.83 -7.73 3.84
C PHE A 133 -8.62 -8.87 3.20
N ILE A 134 -7.98 -9.61 2.30
CA ILE A 134 -8.53 -10.88 1.81
C ILE A 134 -8.01 -12.00 2.72
N VAL A 135 -8.94 -12.79 3.26
CA VAL A 135 -8.65 -13.78 4.30
C VAL A 135 -9.30 -15.13 4.00
N GLU A 136 -8.88 -16.15 4.73
CA GLU A 136 -9.65 -17.37 4.94
C GLU A 136 -10.27 -17.30 6.33
N THR A 137 -11.54 -16.90 6.40
CA THR A 137 -12.20 -16.48 7.66
C THR A 137 -12.11 -17.54 8.76
N GLU A 138 -12.17 -18.82 8.39
CA GLU A 138 -12.10 -19.94 9.34
C GLU A 138 -10.75 -20.08 10.04
N LYS A 139 -9.67 -19.51 9.47
CA LYS A 139 -8.32 -19.50 10.05
C LYS A 139 -8.01 -18.24 10.86
N LEU A 140 -8.90 -17.24 10.83
CA LEU A 140 -8.74 -16.03 11.65
C LEU A 140 -8.92 -16.34 13.14
N ASP A 141 -8.14 -15.65 13.96
CA ASP A 141 -8.32 -15.69 15.41
C ASP A 141 -9.72 -15.25 15.83
N LYS A 142 -10.17 -15.79 16.96
CA LYS A 142 -11.52 -15.52 17.45
C LYS A 142 -11.74 -14.04 17.76
N SER A 143 -10.73 -13.32 18.25
CA SER A 143 -10.81 -11.88 18.51
C SER A 143 -11.07 -11.09 17.23
N VAL A 144 -10.27 -11.33 16.19
CA VAL A 144 -10.42 -10.73 14.85
C VAL A 144 -11.84 -10.97 14.32
N ARG A 145 -12.33 -12.22 14.39
CA ARG A 145 -13.69 -12.55 13.93
C ARG A 145 -14.80 -11.87 14.72
N LEU A 146 -14.59 -11.65 16.02
CA LEU A 146 -15.57 -10.97 16.86
C LEU A 146 -15.57 -9.47 16.62
N MET A 147 -14.38 -8.86 16.44
CA MET A 147 -14.25 -7.42 16.25
C MET A 147 -14.48 -6.98 14.80
N GLY A 148 -14.31 -7.91 13.84
CA GLY A 148 -14.45 -7.63 12.42
C GLY A 148 -13.26 -6.88 11.81
N SER A 149 -12.12 -6.81 12.51
CA SER A 149 -10.96 -6.03 12.09
C SER A 149 -9.66 -6.80 12.18
N ILE A 150 -8.85 -6.71 11.13
CA ILE A 150 -7.46 -7.17 11.10
C ILE A 150 -6.55 -6.28 11.97
N GLY A 151 -6.98 -5.05 12.29
CA GLY A 151 -6.29 -4.17 13.22
C GLY A 151 -6.10 -4.73 14.63
N GLU A 152 -6.81 -5.81 14.99
CA GLU A 152 -6.58 -6.57 16.23
C GLU A 152 -5.19 -7.26 16.27
N TYR A 153 -4.58 -7.50 15.12
CA TYR A 153 -3.20 -7.96 15.06
C TYR A 153 -2.24 -6.78 15.19
N GLU A 154 -1.32 -6.85 16.15
CA GLU A 154 -0.33 -5.78 16.43
C GLU A 154 0.38 -5.29 15.17
N LYS A 155 0.73 -6.21 14.24
CA LYS A 155 1.39 -5.88 12.96
C LYS A 155 0.56 -4.97 12.04
N TYR A 156 -0.77 -4.98 12.15
CA TYR A 156 -1.69 -4.23 11.30
C TYR A 156 -2.51 -3.20 12.07
N SER A 157 -2.25 -3.00 13.36
CA SER A 157 -2.86 -1.95 14.17
C SER A 157 -2.25 -0.59 13.84
N GLY A 158 -3.08 0.44 13.81
CA GLY A 158 -2.72 1.84 13.56
C GLY A 158 -3.38 2.42 12.31
N ASN A 159 -3.50 3.75 12.27
CA ASN A 159 -3.96 4.48 11.08
C ASN A 159 -2.92 4.39 9.96
N VAL A 160 -3.38 4.33 8.71
CA VAL A 160 -2.51 4.47 7.55
C VAL A 160 -1.98 5.89 7.48
N ILE A 161 -0.64 6.04 7.49
CA ILE A 161 0.05 7.33 7.37
C ILE A 161 0.88 7.47 6.09
N SER A 162 1.04 6.37 5.35
CA SER A 162 1.65 6.37 4.02
C SER A 162 1.15 5.18 3.21
N ILE A 163 0.92 5.40 1.92
CA ILE A 163 0.77 4.36 0.92
C ILE A 163 1.58 4.76 -0.32
N VAL A 164 2.44 3.85 -0.78
CA VAL A 164 3.36 4.07 -1.90
C VAL A 164 3.21 2.92 -2.88
N SER A 165 3.05 3.22 -4.18
CA SER A 165 3.03 2.20 -5.23
C SER A 165 4.43 1.63 -5.44
N LEU A 166 4.52 0.31 -5.59
CA LEU A 166 5.76 -0.43 -5.83
C LEU A 166 5.80 -0.90 -7.30
N GLU A 167 6.89 -0.60 -8.00
CA GLU A 167 7.17 -1.07 -9.38
C GLU A 167 7.59 -2.55 -9.44
#